data_AF-A0A2H5VD43-F1
#
_entry.id   AF-A0A2H5VD43-F1
#
_cell.length_a   1.000
_cell.length_b   1.000
_cell.length_c   1.000
_cell.angle_alpha   90.00
_cell.angle_beta   90.00
_cell.angle_gamma   90.00
#
_symmetry.space_group_name_H-M   'P 1'
#
loop_
_entity.id
_entity.type
_entity.pdbx_description
1 polymer ?
#
loop_
_entity_poly.entity_id
_entity_poly.type
_entity_poly.pdbx_seq_one_letter_code
_entity_poly.pdbx_strand_id
1 'polypeptide(L)'
;MSTKWSCAICSRQIAWSELFTFYSKGAVHFTCFKETTISKDKSDEVKVLLDALEHELKMIVAYKGYITMVKNDDAKRLLEENEKDAEKHAALLTKLIDRHVMQG
;
A
#
# COMPACT_ATOMS: atom_id res chain seq x y z
N MET A 1 20.76 -1.86 0.11
CA MET A 1 20.53 -1.61 -1.33
C MET A 1 19.22 -0.87 -1.45
N SER A 2 19.24 0.41 -1.85
CA SER A 2 18.05 1.26 -1.85
C SER A 2 17.33 1.15 -3.19
N THR A 3 16.27 0.36 -3.28
CA THR A 3 15.26 0.58 -4.32
C THR A 3 14.61 1.93 -4.03
N LYS A 4 15.10 2.98 -4.70
CA LYS A 4 14.55 4.34 -4.59
C LYS A 4 13.41 4.46 -5.59
N TRP A 5 12.20 4.14 -5.16
CA TRP A 5 11.03 4.40 -6.00
C TRP A 5 10.77 5.91 -6.09
N SER A 6 10.40 6.39 -7.27
CA SER A 6 9.90 7.74 -7.48
C SER A 6 8.39 7.70 -7.60
N CYS A 7 7.71 8.57 -6.86
CA CYS A 7 6.26 8.66 -6.88
C CYS A 7 5.79 9.13 -8.26
N ALA A 8 4.97 8.32 -8.94
CA ALA A 8 4.49 8.63 -10.28
C ALA A 8 3.46 9.80 -10.32
N ILE A 9 3.10 10.40 -9.18
CA ILE A 9 2.22 11.59 -9.10
C ILE A 9 3.02 12.86 -8.80
N CYS A 10 3.81 12.87 -7.72
CA CYS A 10 4.54 14.08 -7.30
C CYS A 10 6.04 14.07 -7.67
N SER A 11 6.53 13.00 -8.30
CA SER A 11 7.93 12.80 -8.70
C SER A 11 8.96 12.85 -7.57
N ARG A 12 8.53 12.92 -6.30
CA ARG A 12 9.40 12.84 -5.12
C ARG A 12 9.76 11.39 -4.83
N GLN A 13 10.92 11.18 -4.20
CA GLN A 13 11.33 9.86 -3.74
C GLN A 13 10.40 9.36 -2.64
N ILE A 14 10.11 8.07 -2.69
CA ILE A 14 9.37 7.35 -1.64
C ILE A 14 10.40 6.80 -0.66
N ALA A 15 10.34 7.25 0.58
CA ALA A 15 11.15 6.70 1.65
C ALA A 15 10.60 5.33 2.09
N TRP A 16 11.48 4.46 2.57
CA TRP A 16 11.10 3.12 3.03
C TRP A 16 10.10 3.11 4.19
N SER A 17 10.08 4.18 4.98
CA SER A 17 9.14 4.35 6.09
C SER A 17 7.79 4.95 5.67
N GLU A 18 7.64 5.40 4.42
CA GLU A 18 6.39 5.95 3.93
C GLU A 18 5.47 4.85 3.43
N LEU A 19 4.16 5.03 3.59
CA LEU A 19 3.17 4.16 2.96
C LEU A 19 3.14 4.44 1.47
N PHE A 20 3.25 3.38 0.67
CA PHE A 20 3.19 3.47 -0.78
C PHE A 20 2.52 2.23 -1.36
N THR A 21 2.07 2.35 -2.61
CA THR A 21 1.52 1.24 -3.37
C THR A 21 1.95 1.32 -4.83
N PHE A 22 1.59 0.31 -5.64
CA PHE A 22 1.87 0.26 -7.07
C PHE A 22 0.55 0.24 -7.84
N TYR A 23 0.35 1.25 -8.67
CA TYR A 23 -0.77 1.32 -9.61
C TYR A 23 -0.24 1.24 -11.05
N SER A 24 -1.13 1.33 -12.05
CA SER A 24 -0.77 1.20 -13.47
C SER A 24 0.44 2.02 -13.94
N LYS A 25 0.70 3.21 -13.37
CA LYS A 25 1.84 4.06 -13.77
C LYS A 25 3.09 3.89 -12.89
N GLY A 26 3.09 2.95 -11.95
CA GLY A 26 4.23 2.63 -11.10
C GLY A 26 4.01 2.91 -9.61
N ALA A 27 5.10 3.11 -8.87
CA ALA A 27 5.06 3.36 -7.43
C ALA A 27 4.47 4.74 -7.12
N VAL A 28 3.69 4.84 -6.04
CA VAL A 28 3.04 6.07 -5.64
C VAL A 28 2.91 6.14 -4.11
N HIS A 29 3.16 7.32 -3.53
CA HIS A 29 2.81 7.58 -2.13
C HIS A 29 1.33 7.32 -1.91
N PHE A 30 0.99 6.63 -0.83
CA PHE A 30 -0.41 6.39 -0.51
C PHE A 30 -1.20 7.70 -0.37
N THR A 31 -0.61 8.74 0.20
CA THR A 31 -1.23 10.07 0.32
C THR A 31 -1.52 10.69 -1.04
N CYS A 32 -0.55 10.70 -1.97
CA CYS A 32 -0.76 11.20 -3.33
C CYS A 32 -1.83 10.39 -4.07
N PHE A 33 -1.84 9.07 -3.89
CA PHE A 33 -2.86 8.19 -4.47
C PHE A 33 -4.24 8.55 -3.91
N LYS A 34 -4.40 8.60 -2.58
CA LYS A 34 -5.63 8.95 -1.86
C LYS A 34 -6.21 10.30 -2.29
N GLU A 35 -5.39 11.35 -2.27
CA GLU A 35 -5.80 12.71 -2.66
C GLU A 35 -6.27 12.76 -4.11
N THR A 36 -5.53 12.11 -5.02
CA THR A 36 -5.85 12.09 -6.44
C THR A 36 -7.12 11.28 -6.70
N THR A 37 -7.27 10.11 -6.07
CA THR A 37 -8.49 9.29 -6.17
C THR A 37 -9.71 10.06 -5.67
N ILE A 38 -9.64 10.71 -4.50
CA ILE A 38 -10.75 11.51 -3.93
C ILE A 38 -11.08 12.71 -4.81
N SER A 39 -10.09 13.30 -5.49
CA SER A 39 -10.33 14.42 -6.41
C SER A 39 -11.14 14.01 -7.64
N LYS A 40 -11.01 12.75 -8.08
CA LYS A 40 -11.73 12.17 -9.21
C LYS A 40 -13.10 11.59 -8.83
N ASP A 41 -13.18 10.89 -7.70
CA ASP A 41 -14.43 10.33 -7.18
C ASP A 41 -14.53 10.56 -5.66
N LYS A 42 -15.57 11.30 -5.27
CA LYS A 42 -15.86 11.67 -3.88
C LYS A 42 -16.86 10.74 -3.20
N SER A 43 -17.24 9.64 -3.86
CA SER A 43 -18.17 8.64 -3.33
C SER A 43 -17.67 8.06 -2.01
N ASP A 44 -18.60 7.69 -1.14
CA ASP A 44 -18.26 7.06 0.13
C ASP A 44 -17.69 5.65 -0.08
N GLU A 45 -18.08 4.98 -1.17
CA GLU A 45 -17.50 3.69 -1.58
C GLU A 45 -15.99 3.80 -1.80
N VAL A 46 -15.54 4.80 -2.56
CA VAL A 46 -14.11 5.03 -2.80
C VAL A 46 -13.36 5.35 -1.51
N LYS A 47 -13.96 6.11 -0.59
CA LYS A 47 -13.34 6.38 0.72
C LYS A 47 -13.15 5.10 1.52
N VAL A 48 -14.16 4.22 1.57
CA VAL A 48 -14.07 2.93 2.25
C VAL A 48 -12.97 2.06 1.64
N LEU A 49 -12.86 2.01 0.31
CA LEU A 49 -11.80 1.27 -0.37
C LEU A 49 -10.40 1.84 -0.06
N LEU A 50 -10.27 3.17 -0.01
CA LEU A 50 -9.02 3.84 0.35
C LEU A 50 -8.63 3.59 1.81
N ASP A 51 -9.59 3.59 2.73
CA ASP A 51 -9.33 3.32 4.15
C ASP A 51 -8.96 1.84 4.37
N ALA A 52 -9.60 0.91 3.64
CA ALA A 52 -9.20 -0.50 3.63
C ALA A 52 -7.77 -0.67 3.10
N LEU A 53 -7.42 0.03 2.00
CA LEU A 53 -6.06 0.02 1.47
C LEU A 53 -5.06 0.58 2.48
N GLU A 54 -5.39 1.69 3.15
CA GLU A 54 -4.55 2.28 4.19
C GLU A 54 -4.28 1.30 5.33
N HIS A 55 -5.30 0.54 5.72
CA HIS A 55 -5.19 -0.47 6.77
C HIS A 55 -4.22 -1.59 6.37
N GLU A 56 -4.38 -2.16 5.17
CA GLU A 56 -3.48 -3.21 4.67
C GLU A 56 -2.03 -2.71 4.58
N LEU A 57 -1.80 -1.48 4.10
CA LEU A 57 -0.46 -0.89 4.05
C LEU A 57 0.16 -0.71 5.45
N LYS A 58 -0.63 -0.32 6.45
CA LYS A 58 -0.16 -0.24 7.85
C LYS A 58 0.14 -1.64 8.41
N MET A 59 -0.64 -2.65 8.06
CA MET A 59 -0.41 -4.03 8.49
C MET A 59 0.90 -4.59 7.94
N ILE A 60 1.24 -4.32 6.68
CA ILE A 60 2.55 -4.70 6.11
C ILE A 60 3.71 -4.13 6.94
N VAL A 61 3.64 -2.83 7.28
CA VAL A 61 4.67 -2.18 8.12
C VAL A 61 4.71 -2.80 9.52
N ALA A 62 3.55 -3.07 10.12
CA ALA A 62 3.46 -3.70 11.42
C ALA A 62 4.07 -5.11 11.43
N TYR A 63 3.74 -5.96 10.46
CA TYR A 63 4.31 -7.30 10.34
C TYR A 63 5.82 -7.26 10.15
N LYS A 64 6.36 -6.36 9.31
CA LYS A 64 7.81 -6.14 9.19
C LYS A 64 8.45 -5.83 10.54
N GLY A 65 7.79 -4.98 11.35
CA GLY A 65 8.21 -4.72 12.72
C GLY A 65 8.20 -5.98 13.59
N TYR A 66 7.08 -6.71 13.63
CA TYR A 66 6.92 -7.91 14.46
C TYR A 66 7.92 -9.01 14.10
N ILE A 67 8.18 -9.24 12.82
CA ILE A 67 9.17 -10.21 12.31
C ILE A 67 10.56 -9.95 12.89
N THR A 68 10.95 -8.68 13.09
CA THR A 68 12.26 -8.34 13.69
C THR A 68 12.33 -8.59 15.20
N MET A 69 11.18 -8.69 15.87
CA MET A 69 11.09 -8.84 17.33
C MET A 69 10.93 -10.30 17.77
N VAL A 70 10.37 -11.16 16.91
CA VAL A 70 10.08 -12.56 17.22
C VAL A 70 11.31 -13.44 17.02
N LYS A 71 11.59 -14.28 18.03
CA LYS A 71 12.73 -15.23 18.02
C LYS A 71 12.34 -16.67 17.66
N ASN A 72 11.05 -17.00 17.70
CA ASN A 72 10.54 -18.33 17.38
C ASN A 72 10.34 -18.43 15.86
N ASP A 73 10.96 -19.44 15.23
CA ASP A 73 10.98 -19.58 13.78
C ASP A 73 9.59 -19.88 13.18
N ASP A 74 8.75 -20.66 13.86
CA ASP A 74 7.40 -20.98 13.38
C ASP A 74 6.49 -19.74 13.42
N ALA A 75 6.54 -18.98 14.53
CA ALA A 75 5.84 -17.72 14.65
C ALA A 75 6.35 -16.69 13.63
N LYS A 76 7.66 -16.67 13.36
CA LYS A 76 8.25 -15.79 12.34
C LYS A 76 7.73 -16.13 10.94
N ARG A 77 7.68 -17.42 10.57
CA ARG A 77 7.13 -17.87 9.28
C ARG A 77 5.67 -17.49 9.12
N LEU A 78 4.85 -17.68 10.16
CA LEU A 78 3.45 -17.26 10.13
C LEU A 78 3.30 -15.73 9.90
N LEU A 79 4.14 -14.92 10.54
CA LEU A 79 4.11 -13.47 10.33
C LEU A 79 4.58 -13.07 8.92
N GLU A 80 5.55 -13.76 8.35
CA GLU A 80 5.99 -13.58 6.95
C GLU A 80 4.90 -13.98 5.95
N GLU A 81 4.11 -15.00 6.23
CA GLU A 81 2.95 -15.38 5.40
C GLU A 81 1.84 -14.33 5.48
N ASN A 82 1.50 -13.88 6.69
CA ASN A 82 0.49 -12.83 6.90
C ASN A 82 0.90 -11.50 6.25
N GLU A 83 2.20 -11.17 6.26
CA GLU A 83 2.73 -9.99 5.58
C GLU A 83 2.50 -10.06 4.06
N LYS A 84 2.79 -11.21 3.44
CA LYS A 84 2.53 -11.44 2.01
C LYS A 84 1.06 -11.38 1.65
N ASP A 85 0.18 -11.88 2.53
CA ASP A 85 -1.26 -11.78 2.32
C ASP A 85 -1.73 -10.32 2.38
N ALA A 86 -1.22 -9.53 3.32
CA ALA A 86 -1.50 -8.09 3.37
C ALA A 86 -0.98 -7.36 2.11
N GLU A 87 0.21 -7.71 1.61
CA GLU A 87 0.73 -7.19 0.33
C GLU A 87 -0.20 -7.53 -0.83
N LYS A 88 -0.72 -8.76 -0.88
CA LYS A 88 -1.69 -9.20 -1.89
C LYS A 88 -3.01 -8.44 -1.80
N HIS A 89 -3.55 -8.25 -0.60
CA HIS A 89 -4.78 -7.48 -0.40
C HIS A 89 -4.61 -6.02 -0.82
N ALA A 90 -3.52 -5.37 -0.40
CA ALA A 90 -3.18 -4.01 -0.82
C ALA A 90 -3.08 -3.90 -2.35
N ALA A 91 -2.43 -4.86 -3.01
CA ALA A 91 -2.33 -4.86 -4.47
C ALA A 91 -3.69 -5.00 -5.17
N LEU A 92 -4.58 -5.85 -4.66
CA LEU A 92 -5.92 -6.04 -5.20
C LEU A 92 -6.78 -4.77 -5.04
N LEU A 93 -6.74 -4.15 -3.86
CA LEU A 93 -7.43 -2.88 -3.58
C LEU A 93 -6.93 -1.76 -4.49
N THR A 94 -5.62 -1.57 -4.59
CA THR A 94 -5.03 -0.56 -5.48
C THR A 94 -5.43 -0.79 -6.93
N LYS A 95 -5.40 -2.04 -7.42
CA LYS A 95 -5.79 -2.37 -8.79
C LYS A 95 -7.27 -2.11 -9.07
N LEU A 96 -8.14 -2.38 -8.10
CA LEU A 96 -9.57 -2.09 -8.19
C LEU A 96 -9.80 -0.58 -8.29
N ILE A 97 -9.25 0.18 -7.35
CA ILE A 97 -9.36 1.66 -7.32
C ILE A 97 -8.78 2.26 -8.61
N ASP A 98 -7.61 1.80 -9.04
CA ASP A 98 -6.95 2.29 -10.25
C ASP A 98 -7.82 2.08 -11.50
N ARG A 99 -8.39 0.88 -11.65
CA ARG A 99 -9.27 0.56 -12.78
C ARG A 99 -10.54 1.42 -12.80
N HIS A 100 -11.17 1.63 -11.65
CA HIS A 100 -12.48 2.28 -11.59
C HIS A 100 -12.41 3.81 -11.52
N VAL A 101 -11.33 4.35 -10.95
CA VAL A 101 -11.23 5.79 -10.68
C VAL A 101 -10.09 6.45 -11.44
N MET A 102 -8.92 5.82 -11.51
CA MET A 102 -7.71 6.49 -12.02
C MET A 102 -7.56 6.37 -13.53
N GLN A 103 -7.96 5.24 -14.11
CA GLN A 103 -7.97 4.98 -15.56
C GLN A 103 -9.27 5.43 -16.24
N GLY A 104 -10.30 5.73 -15.44
CA GLY A 104 -11.53 6.41 -15.87
C GLY A 104 -11.35 7.89 -16.09
#